data_AF-A0AA94Y128-F1
#
_entry.id   AF-A0AA94Y128-F1
#
_cell.length_a   1.000
_cell.length_b   1.000
_cell.length_c   1.000
_cell.angle_alpha   90.00
_cell.angle_beta   90.00
_cell.angle_gamma   90.00
#
_symmetry.space_group_name_H-M   'P 1'
#
loop_
_entity.id
_entity.type
_entity.pdbx_description
1 polymer ?
#
loop_
_entity_poly.entity_id
_entity_poly.type
_entity_poly.pdbx_seq_one_letter_code
_entity_poly.pdbx_strand_id
1 'polypeptide(L)'
;MLKDEQLLSLDVAASQLGVETKDLRSYLRKHRPKGAVQVPNKPGGNWHLHPSLLQQLQFAGAPGIDAPLLPIDDATLDALEWSEWIPFEQSAEQAPVLPGVYVVRERGQEQSPPLYIGQAGERNGKGLRGRLKVYSSGMGATSGLGKYAMNLALADSAWLAQFVHEAEAGRPESVERMARRAIDRLNLEVRWVPCVHRKAAMLLEAALIKKHSSTLWNGSSDNEQDSSEK
;
A
#
# COMPACT_ATOMS: atom_id res chain seq x y z
N MET A 1 16.17 10.00 -7.92
CA MET A 1 16.54 10.03 -9.34
C MET A 1 16.10 8.71 -9.92
N LEU A 2 15.13 8.71 -10.85
CA LEU A 2 14.72 7.48 -11.54
C LEU A 2 15.91 7.04 -12.41
N LYS A 3 16.37 5.80 -12.20
CA LYS A 3 17.35 5.14 -13.07
C LYS A 3 16.75 5.03 -14.48
N ASP A 4 17.60 4.89 -15.49
CA ASP A 4 17.21 4.74 -16.90
C ASP A 4 16.28 3.53 -17.12
N GLU A 5 15.00 3.69 -16.80
CA GLU A 5 13.95 2.73 -17.08
C GLU A 5 13.53 2.96 -18.52
N GLN A 6 13.78 1.95 -19.36
CA GLN A 6 13.49 1.97 -20.78
C GLN A 6 11.98 2.12 -20.96
N LEU A 7 11.54 3.36 -21.22
CA LEU A 7 10.15 3.66 -21.48
C LEU A 7 9.67 2.88 -22.70
N LEU A 8 8.50 2.23 -22.58
CA LEU A 8 7.88 1.51 -23.67
C LEU A 8 7.16 2.49 -24.59
N SER A 9 7.37 2.38 -25.89
CA SER A 9 6.58 3.15 -26.85
C SER A 9 5.10 2.77 -26.76
N LEU A 10 4.23 3.71 -27.14
CA LEU A 10 2.78 3.48 -27.12
C LEU A 10 2.36 2.22 -27.90
N ASP A 11 2.96 1.98 -29.07
CA ASP A 11 2.60 0.83 -29.92
C ASP A 11 3.03 -0.49 -29.29
N VAL A 12 4.20 -0.53 -28.66
CA VAL A 12 4.66 -1.71 -27.92
C VAL A 12 3.74 -1.99 -26.73
N ALA A 13 3.40 -0.96 -25.95
CA ALA A 13 2.50 -1.10 -24.81
C ALA A 13 1.08 -1.53 -25.23
N ALA A 14 0.55 -0.97 -26.31
CA ALA A 14 -0.76 -1.34 -26.86
C ALA A 14 -0.77 -2.80 -27.33
N SER A 15 0.27 -3.22 -28.05
CA SER A 15 0.44 -4.61 -28.48
C SER A 15 0.51 -5.57 -27.29
N GLN A 16 1.22 -5.22 -26.22
CA GLN A 16 1.34 -6.06 -25.02
C GLN A 16 0.06 -6.09 -24.17
N LEU A 17 -0.78 -5.06 -24.25
CA LEU A 17 -2.12 -5.07 -23.65
C LEU A 17 -3.16 -5.79 -24.51
N GLY A 18 -2.85 -6.07 -25.78
CA GLY A 18 -3.81 -6.62 -26.73
C GLY A 18 -4.91 -5.62 -27.11
N VAL A 19 -4.57 -4.34 -27.22
CA VAL A 19 -5.53 -3.25 -27.50
C VAL A 19 -5.08 -2.38 -28.66
N GLU A 20 -6.02 -1.67 -29.27
CA GLU A 20 -5.72 -0.69 -30.30
C GLU A 20 -4.93 0.49 -29.73
N THR A 21 -3.84 0.90 -30.42
CA THR A 21 -3.02 2.07 -30.05
C THR A 21 -3.87 3.32 -29.81
N LYS A 22 -4.94 3.52 -30.60
CA LYS A 22 -5.83 4.68 -30.48
C LYS A 22 -6.58 4.74 -29.14
N ASP A 23 -6.98 3.58 -28.62
CA ASP A 23 -7.78 3.47 -27.39
C ASP A 23 -6.88 3.71 -26.18
N LEU A 24 -5.69 3.09 -26.17
CA LEU A 24 -4.67 3.37 -25.15
C LEU A 24 -4.28 4.85 -25.17
N ARG A 25 -4.06 5.45 -26.35
CA ARG A 25 -3.77 6.89 -26.47
C ARG A 25 -4.88 7.76 -25.88
N SER A 26 -6.14 7.44 -26.17
CA SER A 26 -7.30 8.18 -25.68
C SER A 26 -7.34 8.16 -24.15
N TYR A 27 -7.16 6.98 -23.55
CA TYR A 27 -7.07 6.81 -22.11
C TYR A 27 -5.94 7.63 -21.49
N LEU A 28 -4.72 7.55 -22.01
CA LEU A 28 -3.56 8.29 -21.48
C LEU A 28 -3.76 9.82 -21.57
N ARG A 29 -4.35 10.31 -22.67
CA ARG A 29 -4.67 11.73 -22.83
C ARG A 29 -5.69 12.22 -21.82
N LYS A 30 -6.73 11.42 -21.56
CA LYS A 30 -7.82 11.77 -20.66
C LYS A 30 -7.42 11.68 -19.20
N HIS A 31 -6.71 10.62 -18.82
CA HIS A 31 -6.47 10.28 -17.42
C HIS A 31 -5.07 10.65 -16.93
N ARG A 32 -4.09 10.78 -17.83
CA ARG A 32 -2.68 11.09 -17.52
C ARG A 32 -2.16 10.34 -16.28
N PRO A 33 -2.30 9.00 -16.23
CA PRO A 33 -1.89 8.23 -15.06
C PRO A 33 -0.39 8.37 -14.81
N LYS A 34 0.04 8.20 -13.55
CA LYS A 34 1.47 8.18 -13.22
C LYS A 34 2.15 7.04 -13.99
N GLY A 35 3.34 7.32 -14.51
CA GLY A 35 4.08 6.40 -15.39
C GLY A 35 3.75 6.59 -16.88
N ALA A 36 2.79 7.44 -17.25
CA ALA A 36 2.60 7.88 -18.63
C ALA A 36 3.40 9.16 -18.92
N VAL A 37 4.22 9.13 -19.96
CA VAL A 37 5.12 10.24 -20.33
C VAL A 37 4.89 10.64 -21.78
N GLN A 38 4.84 11.95 -22.06
CA GLN A 38 4.88 12.46 -23.43
C GLN A 38 6.30 12.90 -23.77
N VAL A 39 6.82 12.44 -24.92
CA VAL A 39 8.14 12.81 -25.43
C VAL A 39 8.00 13.36 -26.86
N PRO A 40 8.32 14.64 -27.11
CA PRO A 40 8.55 15.71 -26.13
C PRO A 40 7.31 16.00 -25.28
N ASN A 41 7.48 16.58 -24.08
CA ASN A 41 6.40 16.88 -23.13
C ASN A 41 5.56 18.11 -23.57
N LYS A 42 4.90 18.00 -24.72
CA LYS A 42 4.05 19.02 -25.35
C LYS A 42 2.94 18.33 -26.16
N PRO A 43 1.84 19.05 -26.48
CA PRO A 43 0.82 18.53 -27.39
C PRO A 43 1.45 18.03 -28.70
N GLY A 44 1.08 16.80 -29.09
CA GLY A 44 1.65 16.13 -30.27
C GLY A 44 2.89 15.27 -30.00
N GLY A 45 3.43 15.26 -28.77
CA GLY A 45 4.48 14.32 -28.37
C GLY A 45 3.99 12.87 -28.33
N ASN A 46 4.92 11.94 -28.56
CA ASN A 46 4.65 10.51 -28.52
C ASN A 46 4.50 10.04 -27.07
N TRP A 47 3.44 9.29 -26.80
CA TRP A 47 3.23 8.68 -25.51
C TRP A 47 4.17 7.50 -25.31
N HIS A 48 4.68 7.39 -24.09
CA HIS A 48 5.44 6.26 -23.60
C HIS A 48 4.92 5.87 -22.22
N LEU A 49 5.07 4.59 -21.88
CA LEU A 49 4.63 4.04 -20.60
C LEU A 49 5.81 3.46 -19.84
N HIS A 50 5.78 3.66 -18.54
CA HIS A 50 6.60 2.92 -17.61
C HIS A 50 6.20 1.44 -17.57
N PRO A 51 7.14 0.48 -17.47
CA PRO A 51 6.82 -0.93 -17.30
C PRO A 51 5.84 -1.21 -16.16
N SER A 52 6.02 -0.57 -14.99
CA SER A 52 5.09 -0.72 -13.87
C SER A 52 3.66 -0.21 -14.16
N LEU A 53 3.49 0.83 -14.97
CA LEU A 53 2.15 1.25 -15.41
C LEU A 53 1.53 0.19 -16.32
N LEU A 54 2.29 -0.33 -17.28
CA LEU A 54 1.82 -1.38 -18.20
C LEU A 54 1.39 -2.62 -17.43
N GLN A 55 2.23 -3.11 -16.51
CA GLN A 55 1.92 -4.27 -15.67
C GLN A 55 0.62 -4.08 -14.88
N GLN A 56 0.43 -2.89 -14.30
CA GLN A 56 -0.80 -2.58 -13.56
C GLN A 56 -2.05 -2.55 -14.44
N LEU A 57 -1.93 -2.03 -15.67
CA LEU A 57 -3.02 -2.06 -16.65
C LEU A 57 -3.36 -3.50 -17.07
N GLN A 58 -2.36 -4.39 -17.16
CA GLN A 58 -2.58 -5.80 -17.53
C GLN A 58 -3.42 -6.56 -16.52
N PHE A 59 -3.21 -6.37 -15.21
CA PHE A 59 -4.01 -7.11 -14.21
C PHE A 59 -5.25 -6.34 -13.72
N ALA A 60 -5.26 -5.01 -13.79
CA ALA A 60 -6.35 -4.20 -13.24
C ALA A 60 -7.29 -3.63 -14.30
N GLY A 61 -6.84 -3.56 -15.56
CA GLY A 61 -7.54 -2.90 -16.65
C GLY A 61 -7.57 -1.38 -16.51
N ALA A 62 -8.30 -0.72 -17.40
CA ALA A 62 -8.53 0.72 -17.33
C ALA A 62 -9.91 1.09 -17.90
N PRO A 63 -10.55 2.17 -17.41
CA PRO A 63 -11.81 2.66 -17.97
C PRO A 63 -11.69 2.95 -19.48
N GLY A 64 -12.57 2.35 -20.27
CA GLY A 64 -12.61 2.55 -21.73
C GLY A 64 -11.51 1.81 -22.50
N ILE A 65 -10.76 0.93 -21.84
CA ILE A 65 -9.84 -0.03 -22.48
C ILE A 65 -10.40 -1.42 -22.24
N ASP A 66 -10.72 -2.13 -23.32
CA ASP A 66 -11.13 -3.53 -23.28
C ASP A 66 -9.90 -4.42 -23.56
N ALA A 67 -9.17 -4.74 -22.50
CA ALA A 67 -7.97 -5.59 -22.55
C ALA A 67 -8.24 -6.90 -21.80
N PRO A 68 -7.74 -8.05 -22.29
CA PRO A 68 -7.72 -9.28 -21.50
C PRO A 68 -6.90 -9.06 -20.22
N LEU A 69 -7.48 -9.40 -19.07
CA LEU A 69 -6.80 -9.25 -17.78
C LEU A 69 -5.89 -10.45 -17.50
N LEU A 70 -4.65 -10.16 -17.11
CA LEU A 70 -3.69 -11.17 -16.68
C LEU A 70 -3.83 -11.42 -15.17
N PRO A 71 -3.68 -12.68 -14.72
CA PRO A 71 -3.65 -12.98 -13.29
C PRO A 71 -2.41 -12.38 -12.63
N ILE A 72 -2.52 -12.06 -11.34
CA ILE A 72 -1.36 -11.68 -10.52
C ILE A 72 -0.74 -12.97 -9.97
N ASP A 73 0.43 -13.33 -10.50
CA ASP A 73 1.24 -14.46 -10.07
C ASP A 73 2.51 -13.99 -9.32
N ASP A 74 3.36 -14.94 -8.90
CA ASP A 74 4.58 -14.60 -8.17
C ASP A 74 5.55 -13.75 -8.98
N ALA A 75 5.68 -14.01 -10.28
CA ALA A 75 6.51 -13.20 -11.17
C ALA A 75 6.01 -11.74 -11.23
N THR A 76 4.70 -11.54 -11.25
CA THR A 76 4.08 -10.20 -11.19
C THR A 76 4.42 -9.50 -9.87
N LEU A 77 4.31 -10.21 -8.74
CA LEU A 77 4.60 -9.67 -7.42
C LEU A 77 6.09 -9.35 -7.20
N ASP A 78 6.97 -10.18 -7.75
CA ASP A 78 8.42 -10.03 -7.61
C ASP A 78 8.96 -8.90 -8.50
N ALA A 79 8.27 -8.57 -9.59
CA ALA A 79 8.59 -7.46 -10.47
C ALA A 79 8.05 -6.09 -10.00
N LEU A 80 7.35 -6.02 -8.86
CA LEU A 80 6.80 -4.76 -8.34
C LEU A 80 7.92 -3.78 -7.96
N GLU A 81 7.78 -2.54 -8.43
CA GLU A 81 8.64 -1.42 -8.04
C GLU A 81 8.24 -0.89 -6.64
N TRP A 82 8.84 -1.48 -5.61
CA TRP A 82 8.66 -1.03 -4.23
C TRP A 82 9.44 0.26 -3.95
N SER A 83 8.89 1.11 -3.08
CA SER A 83 9.70 2.13 -2.41
C SER A 83 10.76 1.49 -1.51
N GLU A 84 11.77 2.27 -1.15
CA GLU A 84 12.67 1.91 -0.06
C GLU A 84 11.88 1.62 1.23
N TRP A 85 12.44 0.74 2.06
CA TRP A 85 11.98 0.57 3.44
C TRP A 85 12.36 1.82 4.24
N ILE A 86 11.38 2.39 4.94
CA ILE A 86 11.60 3.53 5.82
C ILE A 86 10.98 3.29 7.19
N PRO A 87 11.51 3.92 8.25
CA PRO A 87 10.89 3.86 9.57
C PRO A 87 9.44 4.34 9.54
N PHE A 88 8.55 3.63 10.26
CA PHE A 88 7.11 3.89 10.20
C PHE A 88 6.73 5.32 10.60
N GLU A 89 7.46 5.92 11.54
CA GLU A 89 7.28 7.30 11.97
C GLU A 89 7.45 8.33 10.85
N GLN A 90 8.24 8.01 9.81
CA GLN A 90 8.48 8.89 8.66
C GLN A 90 7.47 8.68 7.52
N SER A 91 6.63 7.65 7.62
CA SER A 91 5.78 7.17 6.53
C SER A 91 4.73 8.18 6.08
N ALA A 92 4.11 8.91 7.01
CA ALA A 92 3.06 9.88 6.70
C ALA A 92 3.60 11.14 5.98
N GLU A 93 4.90 11.40 6.04
CA GLU A 93 5.53 12.54 5.37
C GLU A 93 6.04 12.14 3.98
N GLN A 94 6.66 10.96 3.89
CA GLN A 94 7.31 10.49 2.66
C GLN A 94 6.35 9.82 1.68
N ALA A 95 5.26 9.21 2.15
CA ALA A 95 4.33 8.52 1.27
C ALA A 95 3.66 9.46 0.26
N PRO A 96 3.41 8.98 -0.98
CA PRO A 96 2.72 9.76 -1.99
C PRO A 96 1.22 9.88 -1.70
N VAL A 97 0.59 10.90 -2.28
CA VAL A 97 -0.87 11.08 -2.29
C VAL A 97 -1.54 10.28 -3.42
N LEU A 98 -1.05 9.07 -3.66
CA LEU A 98 -1.53 8.18 -4.72
C LEU A 98 -2.19 6.95 -4.10
N PRO A 99 -3.15 6.30 -4.78
CA PRO A 99 -3.58 4.98 -4.36
C PRO A 99 -2.39 4.02 -4.39
N GLY A 100 -2.47 2.93 -3.63
CA GLY A 100 -1.39 1.96 -3.56
C GLY A 100 -1.56 0.92 -2.47
N VAL A 101 -0.61 0.00 -2.42
CA VAL A 101 -0.45 -0.99 -1.34
C VAL A 101 0.78 -0.62 -0.52
N TYR A 102 0.70 -0.81 0.79
CA TYR A 102 1.84 -0.72 1.70
C TYR A 102 1.97 -2.02 2.48
N VAL A 103 3.22 -2.36 2.80
CA VAL A 103 3.58 -3.52 3.62
C VAL A 103 4.41 -3.04 4.80
N VAL A 104 4.19 -3.66 5.95
CA VAL A 104 4.82 -3.30 7.22
C VAL A 104 5.50 -4.53 7.79
N ARG A 105 6.70 -4.35 8.33
CA ARG A 105 7.45 -5.39 9.04
C ARG A 105 8.22 -4.80 10.22
N GLU A 106 8.78 -5.66 11.06
CA GLU A 106 9.72 -5.24 12.09
C GLU A 106 11.02 -4.73 11.46
N ARG A 107 11.52 -3.60 11.96
CA ARG A 107 12.75 -2.96 11.47
C ARG A 107 14.00 -3.72 11.93
N GLY A 108 15.02 -3.72 11.08
CA GLY A 108 16.36 -4.23 11.43
C GLY A 108 16.55 -5.72 11.12
N GLN A 109 15.54 -6.38 10.57
CA GLN A 109 15.61 -7.75 10.08
C GLN A 109 15.26 -7.76 8.60
N GLU A 110 16.27 -7.68 7.73
CA GLU A 110 16.07 -7.55 6.28
C GLU A 110 15.27 -8.71 5.66
N GLN A 111 15.32 -9.89 6.28
CA GLN A 111 14.58 -11.08 5.86
C GLN A 111 13.23 -11.25 6.56
N SER A 112 12.83 -10.32 7.43
CA SER A 112 11.54 -10.46 8.12
C SER A 112 10.39 -10.38 7.14
N PRO A 113 9.48 -11.37 7.20
CA PRO A 113 8.29 -11.35 6.37
C PRO A 113 7.40 -10.17 6.79
N PRO A 114 6.52 -9.69 5.88
CA PRO A 114 5.51 -8.71 6.24
C PRO A 114 4.65 -9.21 7.41
N LEU A 115 4.39 -8.31 8.37
CA LEU A 115 3.47 -8.50 9.49
C LEU A 115 2.08 -7.94 9.18
N TYR A 116 2.01 -6.91 8.33
CA TYR A 116 0.75 -6.30 7.96
C TYR A 116 0.82 -5.75 6.53
N ILE A 117 -0.26 -5.94 5.78
CA ILE A 117 -0.42 -5.38 4.43
C ILE A 117 -1.71 -4.57 4.41
N GLY A 118 -1.68 -3.43 3.73
CA GLY A 118 -2.90 -2.67 3.54
C GLY A 118 -2.91 -1.91 2.23
N GLN A 119 -4.10 -1.53 1.78
CA GLN A 119 -4.29 -0.61 0.67
C GLN A 119 -4.79 0.77 1.07
N ALA A 120 -4.54 1.71 0.17
CA ALA A 120 -5.20 2.98 0.09
C ALA A 120 -5.73 3.22 -1.33
N GLY A 121 -7.01 3.57 -1.44
CA GLY A 121 -7.58 4.16 -2.65
C GLY A 121 -7.23 5.66 -2.74
N GLU A 122 -7.92 6.37 -3.62
CA GLU A 122 -7.67 7.79 -3.90
C GLU A 122 -7.95 8.68 -2.67
N ARG A 123 -8.86 8.26 -1.75
CA ARG A 123 -9.20 8.91 -0.46
C ARG A 123 -9.27 10.45 -0.51
N ASN A 124 -10.16 11.02 -1.32
CA ASN A 124 -10.25 12.48 -1.51
C ASN A 124 -8.89 13.13 -1.85
N GLY A 125 -8.07 12.44 -2.66
CA GLY A 125 -6.73 12.87 -3.03
C GLY A 125 -5.66 12.69 -1.95
N LYS A 126 -5.90 11.89 -0.90
CA LYS A 126 -4.91 11.66 0.17
C LYS A 126 -4.11 10.36 0.02
N GLY A 127 -4.62 9.38 -0.74
CA GLY A 127 -3.86 8.17 -1.07
C GLY A 127 -3.24 7.42 0.12
N LEU A 128 -2.09 6.79 -0.15
CA LEU A 128 -1.20 6.13 0.82
C LEU A 128 -0.87 7.05 1.99
N ARG A 129 -0.48 8.30 1.72
CA ARG A 129 -0.20 9.31 2.76
C ARG A 129 -1.33 9.45 3.76
N GLY A 130 -2.56 9.59 3.28
CA GLY A 130 -3.75 9.72 4.11
C GLY A 130 -3.99 8.50 4.98
N ARG A 131 -3.77 7.29 4.44
CA ARG A 131 -3.89 6.05 5.20
C ARG A 131 -2.83 5.93 6.29
N LEU A 132 -1.57 6.21 5.96
CA LEU A 132 -0.47 6.14 6.92
C LEU A 132 -0.61 7.21 8.01
N LYS A 133 -1.12 8.40 7.66
CA LYS A 133 -1.39 9.47 8.64
C LYS A 133 -2.42 9.07 9.71
N VAL A 134 -3.41 8.24 9.38
CA VAL A 134 -4.41 7.75 10.36
C VAL A 134 -3.73 6.94 11.47
N TYR A 135 -2.75 6.10 11.11
CA TYR A 135 -1.99 5.35 12.10
C TYR A 135 -0.98 6.24 12.82
N SER A 136 -0.31 7.14 12.09
CA SER A 136 0.68 8.02 12.69
C SER A 136 0.08 9.03 13.67
N SER A 137 -1.23 9.28 13.63
CA SER A 137 -1.94 10.13 14.57
C SER A 137 -2.74 9.34 15.61
N GLY A 138 -2.65 8.00 15.65
CA GLY A 138 -3.39 7.17 16.58
C GLY A 138 -4.89 6.98 16.29
N MET A 139 -5.44 7.65 15.27
CA MET A 139 -6.86 7.54 14.90
C MET A 139 -7.25 6.14 14.38
N GLY A 140 -6.26 5.30 14.05
CA GLY A 140 -6.46 3.91 13.64
C GLY A 140 -6.59 2.90 14.77
N ALA A 141 -6.75 3.32 16.04
CA ALA A 141 -6.73 2.46 17.22
C ALA A 141 -7.63 1.21 17.15
N THR A 142 -8.77 1.31 16.45
CA THR A 142 -9.78 0.24 16.37
C THR A 142 -9.82 -0.47 15.01
N SER A 143 -8.89 -0.19 14.09
CA SER A 143 -8.88 -0.82 12.76
C SER A 143 -7.48 -1.15 12.23
N GLY A 144 -7.38 -2.24 11.45
CA GLY A 144 -6.16 -2.62 10.75
C GLY A 144 -4.92 -2.66 11.66
N LEU A 145 -3.80 -2.12 11.17
CA LEU A 145 -2.52 -2.09 11.89
C LEU A 145 -2.64 -1.54 13.33
N GLY A 146 -3.39 -0.45 13.51
CA GLY A 146 -3.54 0.18 14.83
C GLY A 146 -4.26 -0.72 15.84
N LYS A 147 -5.30 -1.44 15.41
CA LYS A 147 -5.99 -2.44 16.25
C LYS A 147 -5.05 -3.55 16.70
N TYR A 148 -4.25 -4.10 15.78
CA TYR A 148 -3.31 -5.17 16.12
C TYR A 148 -2.23 -4.69 17.08
N ALA A 149 -1.63 -3.53 16.81
CA ALA A 149 -0.64 -2.95 17.68
C ALA A 149 -1.18 -2.71 19.09
N MET A 150 -2.42 -2.19 19.18
CA MET A 150 -3.13 -1.98 20.44
C MET A 150 -3.45 -3.29 21.16
N ASN A 151 -3.99 -4.29 20.50
CA ASN A 151 -4.29 -5.59 21.12
C ASN A 151 -3.02 -6.22 21.73
N LEU A 152 -1.91 -6.19 20.99
CA LEU A 152 -0.64 -6.67 21.48
C LEU A 152 -0.11 -5.82 22.66
N ALA A 153 -0.44 -4.53 22.73
CA ALA A 153 0.00 -3.64 23.81
C ALA A 153 -0.85 -3.84 25.07
N LEU A 154 -2.16 -4.01 24.91
CA LEU A 154 -3.11 -4.30 25.99
C LEU A 154 -2.86 -5.68 26.62
N ALA A 155 -2.23 -6.61 25.90
CA ALA A 155 -1.81 -7.90 26.44
C ALA A 155 -0.53 -7.81 27.32
N ASP A 156 0.18 -6.68 27.30
CA ASP A 156 1.40 -6.47 28.08
C ASP A 156 1.09 -5.76 29.41
N SER A 157 1.12 -6.53 30.51
CA SER A 157 0.84 -6.00 31.85
C SER A 157 1.84 -4.93 32.31
N ALA A 158 3.11 -5.03 31.89
CA ALA A 158 4.12 -4.05 32.25
C ALA A 158 3.88 -2.73 31.53
N TRP A 159 3.44 -2.79 30.26
CA TRP A 159 3.01 -1.62 29.51
C TRP A 159 1.79 -0.95 30.14
N LEU A 160 0.76 -1.72 30.52
CA LEU A 160 -0.43 -1.19 31.20
C LEU A 160 -0.11 -0.53 32.54
N ALA A 161 0.80 -1.12 33.33
CA ALA A 161 1.22 -0.56 34.62
C ALA A 161 1.81 0.86 34.49
N GLN A 162 2.49 1.15 33.37
CA GLN A 162 3.00 2.51 33.11
C GLN A 162 1.86 3.53 32.98
N PHE A 163 0.77 3.19 32.29
CA PHE A 163 -0.38 4.09 32.15
C PHE A 163 -1.14 4.29 33.46
N VAL A 164 -1.25 3.24 34.28
CA VAL A 164 -1.82 3.36 35.63
C VAL A 164 -1.01 4.38 36.43
N HIS A 165 0.32 4.25 36.44
CA HIS A 165 1.19 5.18 37.15
C HIS A 165 1.12 6.62 36.61
N GLU A 166 1.07 6.80 35.28
CA GLU A 166 0.91 8.11 34.65
C GLU A 166 -0.43 8.76 35.04
N ALA A 167 -1.53 7.99 35.07
CA ALA A 167 -2.84 8.45 35.49
C ALA A 167 -2.91 8.82 36.97
N GLU A 168 -2.35 7.99 37.85
CA GLU A 168 -2.21 8.28 39.29
C GLU A 168 -1.41 9.56 39.56
N ALA A 169 -0.42 9.84 38.71
CA ALA A 169 0.37 11.07 38.77
C ALA A 169 -0.31 12.28 38.10
N GLY A 170 -1.60 12.19 37.75
CA GLY A 170 -2.39 13.27 37.17
C GLY A 170 -2.11 13.54 35.69
N ARG A 171 -1.51 12.59 34.97
CA ARG A 171 -1.17 12.70 33.54
C ARG A 171 -1.79 11.55 32.73
N PRO A 172 -3.13 11.40 32.70
CA PRO A 172 -3.77 10.35 31.92
C PRO A 172 -3.49 10.55 30.42
N GLU A 173 -3.28 9.46 29.69
CA GLU A 173 -3.00 9.49 28.26
C GLU A 173 -4.30 9.48 27.44
N SER A 174 -4.29 10.12 26.26
CA SER A 174 -5.42 10.03 25.32
C SER A 174 -5.40 8.70 24.56
N VAL A 175 -6.57 8.23 24.12
CA VAL A 175 -6.68 6.98 23.34
C VAL A 175 -5.81 7.02 22.08
N GLU A 176 -5.78 8.15 21.37
CA GLU A 176 -4.95 8.33 20.17
C GLU A 176 -3.46 8.24 20.50
N ARG A 177 -3.02 8.86 21.60
CA ARG A 177 -1.63 8.79 22.01
C ARG A 177 -1.24 7.39 22.50
N MET A 178 -2.12 6.69 23.20
CA MET A 178 -1.92 5.27 23.53
C MET A 178 -1.77 4.42 22.27
N ALA A 179 -2.65 4.62 21.27
CA ALA A 179 -2.59 3.91 20.00
C ALA A 179 -1.31 4.19 19.22
N ARG A 180 -0.83 5.43 19.25
CA ARG A 180 0.48 5.77 18.67
C ARG A 180 1.62 5.06 19.40
N ARG A 181 1.67 5.12 20.73
CA ARG A 181 2.68 4.44 21.55
C ARG A 181 2.69 2.92 21.33
N ALA A 182 1.51 2.32 21.13
CA ALA A 182 1.36 0.91 20.82
C ALA A 182 1.97 0.50 19.47
N ILE A 183 2.01 1.41 18.50
CA ILE A 183 2.71 1.22 17.22
C ILE A 183 4.22 1.45 17.41
N ASP A 184 4.61 2.50 18.13
CA ASP A 184 6.02 2.89 18.30
C ASP A 184 6.86 1.79 18.95
N ARG A 185 6.31 1.11 19.95
CA ARG A 185 6.99 -0.01 20.64
C ARG A 185 7.34 -1.19 19.72
N LEU A 186 6.68 -1.30 18.56
CA LEU A 186 6.88 -2.40 17.62
C LEU A 186 8.05 -2.16 16.66
N ASN A 187 8.69 -0.98 16.71
CA ASN A 187 9.84 -0.61 15.89
C ASN A 187 9.66 -1.01 14.41
N LEU A 188 8.58 -0.53 13.79
CA LEU A 188 8.17 -0.96 12.46
C LEU A 188 8.86 -0.16 11.34
N GLU A 189 9.01 -0.79 10.20
CA GLU A 189 9.31 -0.14 8.93
C GLU A 189 8.25 -0.47 7.87
N VAL A 190 8.11 0.42 6.89
CA VAL A 190 7.08 0.35 5.86
C VAL A 190 7.66 0.70 4.50
N ARG A 191 7.11 0.06 3.46
CA ARG A 191 7.30 0.44 2.07
C ARG A 191 5.99 0.30 1.30
N TRP A 192 5.93 0.84 0.09
CA TRP A 192 4.70 0.85 -0.71
C TRP A 192 4.95 0.71 -2.21
N VAL A 193 3.90 0.29 -2.92
CA VAL A 193 3.77 0.33 -4.38
C VAL A 193 2.64 1.31 -4.73
N PRO A 194 2.94 2.45 -5.39
CA PRO A 194 1.91 3.32 -5.94
C PRO A 194 1.15 2.61 -7.06
N CYS A 195 -0.16 2.73 -7.05
CA CYS A 195 -1.05 2.12 -8.02
C CYS A 195 -1.67 3.16 -8.96
N VAL A 196 -2.08 2.72 -10.15
CA VAL A 196 -2.77 3.54 -11.15
C VAL A 196 -4.16 3.98 -10.67
N HIS A 197 -4.85 3.12 -9.93
CA HIS A 197 -6.14 3.40 -9.30
C HIS A 197 -6.45 2.39 -8.19
N ARG A 198 -7.50 2.64 -7.40
CA ARG A 198 -7.95 1.80 -6.28
C ARG A 198 -8.13 0.33 -6.65
N LYS A 199 -8.68 0.00 -7.82
CA LYS A 199 -8.87 -1.42 -8.22
C LYS A 199 -7.53 -2.17 -8.29
N ALA A 200 -6.46 -1.54 -8.78
CA ALA A 200 -5.14 -2.15 -8.83
C ALA A 200 -4.58 -2.37 -7.42
N ALA A 201 -4.75 -1.38 -6.54
CA ALA A 201 -4.34 -1.50 -5.14
C ALA A 201 -5.09 -2.63 -4.40
N MET A 202 -6.39 -2.80 -4.65
CA MET A 202 -7.18 -3.88 -4.05
C MET A 202 -6.73 -5.27 -4.53
N LEU A 203 -6.50 -5.42 -5.85
CA LEU A 203 -6.06 -6.70 -6.41
C LEU A 203 -4.65 -7.08 -5.92
N LEU A 204 -3.73 -6.11 -5.86
CA LEU A 204 -2.39 -6.32 -5.33
C LEU A 204 -2.41 -6.65 -3.84
N GLU A 205 -3.20 -5.95 -3.03
CA GLU A 205 -3.35 -6.25 -1.60
C GLU A 205 -3.82 -7.70 -1.40
N ALA A 206 -4.85 -8.13 -2.12
CA ALA A 206 -5.37 -9.48 -2.02
C ALA A 206 -4.32 -10.55 -2.41
N ALA A 207 -3.58 -10.32 -3.51
CA ALA A 207 -2.53 -11.23 -3.95
C ALA A 207 -1.37 -11.32 -2.94
N LEU A 208 -0.94 -10.18 -2.40
CA LEU A 208 0.11 -10.11 -1.39
C LEU A 208 -0.31 -10.74 -0.06
N ILE A 209 -1.57 -10.52 0.37
CA ILE A 209 -2.11 -11.17 1.57
C ILE A 209 -2.11 -12.69 1.40
N LYS A 210 -2.51 -13.19 0.23
CA LYS A 210 -2.47 -14.62 -0.08
C LYS A 210 -1.03 -15.17 -0.01
N LYS A 211 -0.07 -14.48 -0.62
CA LYS A 211 1.36 -14.87 -0.64
C LYS A 211 1.97 -14.92 0.76
N HIS A 212 1.60 -14.00 1.64
CA HIS A 212 2.19 -13.86 2.98
C HIS A 212 1.27 -14.34 4.12
N SER A 213 0.21 -15.10 3.80
CA SER A 213 -0.87 -15.44 4.75
C SER A 213 -0.42 -16.02 6.09
N SER A 214 0.70 -16.75 6.15
CA SER A 214 1.22 -17.37 7.37
C SER A 214 1.82 -16.40 8.39
N THR A 215 2.15 -15.16 7.99
CA THR A 215 2.85 -14.19 8.86
C THR A 215 2.04 -12.92 9.13
N LEU A 216 0.90 -12.77 8.46
CA LEU A 216 0.13 -11.54 8.48
C LEU A 216 -0.87 -11.48 9.62
N TRP A 217 -0.90 -10.31 10.25
CA TRP A 217 -1.94 -9.94 11.19
C TRP A 217 -3.30 -9.79 10.52
N ASN A 218 -3.37 -9.51 9.21
CA ASN A 218 -4.59 -9.24 8.44
C ASN A 218 -5.77 -10.21 8.68
N GLY A 219 -5.51 -11.49 8.97
CA GLY A 219 -6.54 -12.53 9.11
C GLY A 219 -6.70 -13.13 10.51
N SER A 220 -5.88 -12.73 11.49
CA SER A 220 -5.87 -13.37 12.82
C SER A 220 -7.04 -12.97 13.73
N SER A 221 -7.84 -11.95 13.42
CA SER A 221 -8.95 -11.52 14.30
C SER A 221 -10.35 -12.00 13.92
N ASP A 222 -10.54 -12.58 12.73
CA ASP A 222 -11.88 -12.95 12.25
C ASP A 222 -12.14 -14.47 12.27
N ASN A 223 -11.10 -15.28 12.46
CA ASN A 223 -11.22 -16.76 12.51
C ASN A 223 -11.36 -17.33 13.94
N GLU A 224 -11.18 -16.55 15.00
CA GLU A 224 -11.35 -17.03 16.38
C GLU A 224 -12.80 -16.99 16.89
N GLN A 225 -13.74 -16.39 16.13
CA GLN A 225 -15.17 -16.38 16.50
C GLN A 225 -16.01 -17.47 15.85
N ASP A 226 -15.45 -18.26 14.91
CA ASP A 226 -16.22 -19.27 14.15
C ASP A 226 -15.79 -20.73 14.46
N SER A 227 -14.85 -20.93 15.40
CA SER A 227 -14.34 -22.26 15.79
C SER A 227 -14.71 -22.68 17.21
N SER A 228 -15.55 -21.94 17.93
CA SER A 228 -16.04 -22.30 19.28
C SER A 228 -17.47 -22.85 19.31
N GLU A 229 -18.10 -23.12 18.16
CA GLU A 229 -19.37 -23.85 18.08
C GLU A 229 -19.32 -24.95 17.01
N LYS A 230 -18.68 -26.08 17.34
CA LYS A 230 -19.05 -27.40 16.81
C LYS A 230 -18.84 -28.48 17.86
#